data_AF-A0A7W7GR26-F1
#
_entry.id   AF-A0A7W7GR26-F1
#
_cell.length_a   1.000
_cell.length_b   1.000
_cell.length_c   1.000
_cell.angle_alpha   90.00
_cell.angle_beta   90.00
_cell.angle_gamma   90.00
#
_symmetry.space_group_name_H-M   'P 1'
#
loop_
_entity.id
_entity.type
_entity.pdbx_description
1 polymer ?
#
loop_
_entity_poly.entity_id
_entity_poly.type
_entity_poly.pdbx_seq_one_letter_code
_entity_poly.pdbx_strand_id
1 'polypeptide(L)'
;MAGLLVLGPGADWVVSGGLFDWVLEFLRARISAPEAKAHLREIVDNNLGSFWLAELSPAARDEAMELLRHELVEAGRQELPDGDGKADVIRRLQELADLAGSSRRC
;
A
#
# COMPACT_ATOMS: atom_id res chain seq x y z
N MET A 1 -14.58 1.18 -8.52
CA MET A 1 -14.81 0.76 -7.12
C MET A 1 -13.73 1.40 -6.24
N ALA A 2 -14.00 1.64 -4.97
CA ALA A 2 -12.99 2.15 -4.03
C ALA A 2 -12.24 0.98 -3.37
N GLY A 3 -10.98 1.19 -3.00
CA GLY A 3 -10.17 0.26 -2.22
C GLY A 3 -9.86 0.84 -0.84
N LEU A 4 -9.74 -0.02 0.16
CA LEU A 4 -9.44 0.33 1.56
C LEU A 4 -8.17 -0.35 2.05
N LEU A 5 -7.18 0.42 2.47
CA LEU A 5 -5.98 -0.07 3.14
C LEU A 5 -5.97 0.38 4.60
N VAL A 6 -5.89 -0.57 5.55
CA VAL A 6 -5.88 -0.28 6.99
C VAL A 6 -4.51 -0.60 7.57
N LEU A 7 -3.78 0.44 7.98
CA LEU A 7 -2.43 0.34 8.52
C LEU A 7 -2.42 0.02 10.02
N GLY A 8 -3.51 0.39 10.71
CA GLY A 8 -3.71 0.21 12.13
C GLY A 8 -4.96 0.96 12.59
N PRO A 9 -5.27 0.95 13.90
CA PRO A 9 -6.44 1.63 14.43
C PRO A 9 -6.45 3.13 14.06
N GLY A 10 -7.48 3.57 13.33
CA GLY A 10 -7.63 4.97 12.90
C GLY A 10 -6.70 5.41 11.76
N ALA A 11 -5.95 4.50 11.16
CA ALA A 11 -5.06 4.75 10.03
C ALA A 11 -5.59 4.07 8.76
N ASP A 12 -6.75 4.53 8.33
CA ASP A 12 -7.46 4.03 7.15
C ASP A 12 -7.15 4.91 5.94
N TRP A 13 -6.81 4.28 4.82
CA TRP A 13 -6.55 4.96 3.56
C TRP A 13 -7.48 4.44 2.46
N VAL A 14 -8.35 5.31 1.97
CA VAL A 14 -9.39 4.98 0.98
C VAL A 14 -9.08 5.67 -0.35
N VAL A 15 -9.01 4.89 -1.44
CA VAL A 15 -8.68 5.38 -2.78
C VAL A 15 -9.45 4.67 -3.89
N SER A 16 -9.18 5.01 -5.15
CA SER A 16 -9.68 4.25 -6.29
C SER A 16 -9.09 2.84 -6.31
N GLY A 17 -9.86 1.87 -6.80
CA GLY A 17 -9.43 0.47 -6.92
C GLY A 17 -8.10 0.31 -7.66
N GLY A 18 -7.93 0.99 -8.80
CA GLY A 18 -6.67 0.89 -9.55
C GLY A 18 -5.43 1.39 -8.79
N LEU A 19 -5.57 2.42 -7.94
CA LEU A 19 -4.45 2.86 -7.10
C LEU A 19 -4.23 1.91 -5.92
N PHE A 20 -5.31 1.38 -5.35
CA PHE A 20 -5.23 0.34 -4.33
C PHE A 20 -4.48 -0.91 -4.84
N ASP A 21 -4.88 -1.43 -6.00
CA ASP A 21 -4.24 -2.60 -6.63
C ASP A 21 -2.76 -2.34 -6.91
N TRP A 22 -2.42 -1.15 -7.42
CA TRP A 22 -1.02 -0.77 -7.66
C TRP A 22 -0.18 -0.76 -6.37
N VAL A 23 -0.73 -0.27 -5.26
CA VAL A 23 -0.05 -0.29 -3.95
C VAL A 23 0.16 -1.73 -3.45
N LEU A 24 -0.81 -2.62 -3.63
CA LEU A 24 -0.67 -4.02 -3.25
C LEU A 24 0.39 -4.74 -4.11
N GLU A 25 0.43 -4.46 -5.40
CA GLU A 25 1.45 -4.99 -6.31
C GLU A 25 2.85 -4.44 -5.96
N PHE A 26 2.95 -3.17 -5.61
CA PHE A 26 4.19 -2.56 -5.10
C PHE A 26 4.72 -3.33 -3.87
N LEU A 27 3.85 -3.62 -2.89
CA LEU A 27 4.21 -4.38 -1.69
C LEU A 27 4.58 -5.83 -2.04
N ARG A 28 3.76 -6.50 -2.86
CA ARG A 28 3.95 -7.90 -3.27
C ARG A 28 5.30 -8.11 -3.97
N ALA A 29 5.73 -7.14 -4.77
CA ALA A 29 7.01 -7.20 -5.47
C ALA A 29 8.23 -7.08 -4.53
N ARG A 30 8.09 -6.43 -3.36
CA ARG A 30 9.22 -6.01 -2.51
C ARG A 30 9.30 -6.69 -1.15
N ILE A 31 8.17 -7.09 -0.59
CA ILE A 31 8.13 -7.86 0.67
C ILE A 31 8.97 -9.13 0.51
N SER A 32 9.60 -9.59 1.59
CA SER A 32 10.44 -10.79 1.57
C SER A 32 9.63 -12.05 1.86
N ALA A 33 8.64 -11.95 2.74
CA ALA A 33 7.83 -13.06 3.24
C ALA A 33 6.95 -13.70 2.12
N PRO A 34 7.17 -14.98 1.75
CA PRO A 34 6.39 -15.65 0.70
C PRO A 34 4.89 -15.75 1.01
N GLU A 35 4.54 -15.96 2.27
CA GLU A 35 3.15 -16.03 2.74
C GLU A 35 2.43 -14.69 2.57
N ALA A 36 3.11 -13.58 2.85
CA ALA A 36 2.56 -12.24 2.65
C ALA A 36 2.36 -11.95 1.15
N LYS A 37 3.28 -12.40 0.28
CA LYS A 37 3.09 -12.29 -1.18
C LYS A 37 1.87 -13.07 -1.66
N ALA A 38 1.67 -14.27 -1.12
CA ALA A 38 0.53 -15.11 -1.49
C ALA A 38 -0.80 -14.46 -1.06
N HIS A 39 -0.86 -13.90 0.15
CA HIS A 39 -2.02 -13.17 0.66
C HIS A 39 -2.34 -11.93 -0.18
N LEU A 40 -1.33 -11.10 -0.47
CA LEU A 40 -1.50 -9.91 -1.32
C LEU A 40 -2.00 -10.28 -2.71
N ARG A 41 -1.49 -11.37 -3.30
CA ARG A 41 -1.96 -11.89 -4.58
C ARG A 41 -3.43 -12.28 -4.51
N GLU A 42 -3.86 -12.98 -3.46
CA GLU A 42 -5.26 -13.39 -3.30
C GLU A 42 -6.20 -12.19 -3.29
N ILE A 43 -5.81 -11.09 -2.64
CA ILE A 43 -6.59 -9.86 -2.58
C ILE A 43 -6.76 -9.23 -3.97
N VAL A 44 -5.68 -9.15 -4.74
CA VAL A 44 -5.67 -8.59 -6.10
C VAL A 44 -6.45 -9.50 -7.06
N ASP A 45 -6.16 -10.81 -7.09
CA ASP A 45 -6.77 -11.76 -8.01
C ASP A 45 -8.29 -11.91 -7.80
N ASN A 46 -8.75 -11.80 -6.55
CA ASN A 46 -10.18 -11.86 -6.21
C ASN A 46 -10.85 -10.49 -6.10
N ASN A 47 -10.12 -9.39 -6.36
CA ASN A 47 -10.62 -8.02 -6.28
C ASN A 47 -11.37 -7.74 -4.97
N LEU A 48 -10.78 -8.12 -3.83
CA LEU A 48 -11.44 -8.02 -2.52
C LEU A 48 -11.62 -6.57 -2.04
N GLY A 49 -10.91 -5.62 -2.66
CA GLY A 49 -11.08 -4.18 -2.44
C GLY A 49 -10.72 -3.69 -1.03
N SER A 50 -10.13 -4.54 -0.20
CA SER A 50 -9.72 -4.16 1.15
C SER A 50 -8.54 -5.01 1.64
N PHE A 51 -7.67 -4.41 2.45
CA PHE A 51 -6.51 -5.07 3.02
C PHE A 51 -6.17 -4.49 4.40
N TRP A 52 -5.96 -5.36 5.39
CA TRP A 52 -5.52 -4.98 6.73
C TRP A 52 -4.09 -5.44 6.96
N LEU A 53 -3.19 -4.51 7.30
CA LEU A 53 -1.81 -4.84 7.63
C LEU A 53 -1.68 -5.77 8.85
N ALA A 54 -2.71 -5.81 9.71
CA ALA A 54 -2.80 -6.72 10.86
C ALA A 54 -2.96 -8.19 10.46
N GLU A 55 -3.32 -8.49 9.21
CA GLU A 55 -3.39 -9.86 8.68
C GLU A 55 -2.01 -10.43 8.32
N LEU A 56 -1.00 -9.57 8.20
CA LEU A 56 0.38 -10.00 7.99
C LEU A 56 1.03 -10.47 9.31
N SER A 57 2.07 -11.30 9.18
CA SER A 57 2.96 -11.58 10.31
C SER A 57 3.61 -10.27 10.80
N PRO A 58 4.00 -10.16 12.09
CA PRO A 58 4.60 -8.93 12.61
C PRO A 58 5.81 -8.45 11.80
N ALA A 59 6.68 -9.37 11.38
CA ALA A 59 7.85 -9.06 10.56
C ALA A 59 7.46 -8.52 9.17
N ALA A 60 6.50 -9.16 8.49
CA ALA A 60 6.03 -8.71 7.19
C ALA A 60 5.27 -7.39 7.26
N ARG A 61 4.55 -7.15 8.37
CA ARG A 61 3.88 -5.87 8.66
C ARG A 61 4.89 -4.75 8.83
N ASP A 62 5.95 -4.97 9.61
CA ASP A 62 6.99 -3.98 9.84
C ASP A 62 7.72 -3.66 8.53
N GLU A 63 8.06 -4.68 7.74
CA GLU A 63 8.62 -4.54 6.39
C GLU A 63 7.69 -3.74 5.47
N ALA A 64 6.40 -4.08 5.40
CA ALA A 64 5.42 -3.34 4.61
C ALA A 64 5.37 -1.86 5.02
N MET A 65 5.37 -1.58 6.32
CA MET A 65 5.37 -0.21 6.84
C MET A 65 6.64 0.55 6.46
N GLU A 66 7.82 -0.08 6.46
CA GLU A 66 9.05 0.56 5.96
C GLU A 66 8.97 0.86 4.46
N LEU A 67 8.49 -0.08 3.65
CA LEU A 67 8.34 0.09 2.21
C LEU A 67 7.37 1.24 1.87
N LEU A 68 6.23 1.30 2.57
CA LEU A 68 5.25 2.38 2.41
C LEU A 68 5.84 3.75 2.76
N ARG A 69 6.66 3.83 3.82
CA ARG A 69 7.28 5.10 4.25
C ARG A 69 8.37 5.59 3.33
N HIS A 70 9.21 4.69 2.84
CA HIS A 70 10.51 5.07 2.28
C HIS A 70 10.61 4.88 0.77
N GLU A 71 9.85 3.97 0.18
CA GLU A 71 10.00 3.60 -1.22
C GLU A 71 8.76 3.91 -2.07
N LEU A 72 7.58 3.95 -1.47
CA LEU A 72 6.30 4.06 -2.19
C LEU A 72 6.22 5.27 -3.13
N VAL A 73 6.58 6.46 -2.64
CA VAL A 73 6.45 7.71 -3.40
C VAL A 73 7.41 7.73 -4.58
N GLU A 74 8.65 7.28 -4.38
CA GLU A 74 9.64 7.20 -5.45
C GLU A 74 9.28 6.13 -6.49
N ALA A 75 8.81 4.96 -6.06
CA ALA A 75 8.29 3.95 -6.98
C ALA A 75 7.13 4.51 -7.81
N GLY A 76 6.20 5.25 -7.20
CA GLY A 76 5.12 5.91 -7.93
C GLY A 76 5.64 6.91 -8.97
N ARG A 77 6.65 7.71 -8.63
CA ARG A 77 7.25 8.69 -9.56
C ARG A 77 7.89 8.01 -10.77
N GLN A 78 8.51 6.86 -10.56
CA GLN A 78 9.27 6.14 -11.60
C GLN A 78 8.38 5.23 -12.46
N GLU A 79 7.43 4.53 -11.86
CA GLU A 79 6.70 3.43 -12.48
C GLU A 79 5.33 3.84 -13.03
N LEU A 80 4.69 4.88 -12.48
CA LEU A 80 3.40 5.35 -12.97
C LEU A 80 3.56 6.11 -14.30
N PRO A 81 2.64 5.90 -15.26
CA PRO A 81 2.69 6.56 -16.55
C PRO A 81 2.59 8.08 -16.39
N ASP A 82 3.35 8.81 -17.20
CA ASP A 82 3.23 10.26 -17.26
C ASP A 82 1.88 10.68 -17.85
N GLY A 83 1.33 11.77 -17.31
CA GLY A 83 0.05 12.33 -17.72
C GLY A 83 -0.52 13.28 -16.67
N ASP A 84 -1.61 13.97 -17.03
CA ASP A 84 -2.19 15.04 -16.22
C ASP A 84 -2.57 14.60 -14.80
N GLY A 85 -2.89 13.32 -14.60
CA GLY A 85 -3.27 12.76 -13.29
C GLY A 85 -2.09 12.32 -12.41
N LYS A 86 -0.85 12.27 -12.92
CA LYS A 86 0.28 11.69 -12.17
C LYS A 86 0.55 12.45 -10.87
N ALA A 87 0.55 13.78 -10.91
CA ALA A 87 0.78 14.60 -9.72
C ALA A 87 -0.22 14.32 -8.60
N ASP A 88 -1.50 14.14 -8.94
CA ASP A 88 -2.54 13.79 -7.98
C ASP A 88 -2.34 12.38 -7.41
N VAL A 89 -1.95 11.41 -8.23
CA VAL A 89 -1.64 10.06 -7.74
C VAL A 89 -0.44 10.09 -6.79
N ILE A 90 0.63 10.81 -7.13
CA ILE A 90 1.79 10.97 -6.24
C ILE A 90 1.40 11.62 -4.92
N ARG A 91 0.52 12.62 -4.92
CA ARG A 91 -0.01 13.21 -3.68
C ARG A 91 -0.75 12.17 -2.84
N ARG A 92 -1.57 11.31 -3.45
CA ARG A 92 -2.25 10.22 -2.74
C ARG A 92 -1.26 9.21 -2.14
N LEU A 93 -0.19 8.87 -2.86
CA LEU A 93 0.88 8.01 -2.33
C LEU A 93 1.62 8.67 -1.17
N GLN A 94 1.83 9.99 -1.22
CA GLN A 94 2.42 10.75 -0.11
C GLN A 94 1.51 10.70 1.13
N GLU A 95 0.19 10.86 0.97
CA GLU A 95 -0.78 10.71 2.07
C GLU A 95 -0.65 9.33 2.76
N LEU A 96 -0.49 8.26 1.96
CA LEU A 96 -0.28 6.91 2.50
C LEU A 96 1.06 6.76 3.23
N ALA A 97 2.15 7.30 2.67
CA ALA A 97 3.47 7.27 3.30
C ALA A 97 3.47 8.03 4.63
N ASP A 98 2.79 9.18 4.69
CA ASP A 98 2.66 10.00 5.90
C ASP A 98 1.82 9.31 6.98
N LEU A 99 0.75 8.61 6.59
CA LEU A 99 -0.03 7.74 7.49
C LEU A 99 0.87 6.65 8.08
N ALA A 100 1.64 5.94 7.23
CA ALA A 100 2.59 4.91 7.68
C ALA A 100 3.70 5.45 8.60
N GLY A 101 4.10 6.72 8.41
CA GLY A 101 5.00 7.47 9.31
C GLY A 101 4.38 7.77 10.67
N SER A 102 3.10 8.13 10.68
CA SER A 102 2.40 8.62 11.86
C SER A 102 1.89 7.50 12.76
N SER A 103 1.63 6.31 12.22
CA SER A 103 1.14 5.13 12.96
C SER A 103 2.14 4.51 13.96
N ARG A 104 3.38 5.03 14.06
CA ARG A 104 4.37 4.62 15.08
C ARG A 104 4.07 5.12 16.50
N ARG A 105 2.98 5.84 16.74
CA ARG A 105 2.61 6.40 18.05
C ARG A 105 1.34 5.75 18.62
N CYS A 106 1.33 4.44 18.84
CA CYS A 106 0.42 3.77 19.77
C CYS A 106 1.10 2.52 20.31
#